data_AF-A0A7W4UKE5-F1
#
_entry.id   AF-A0A7W4UKE5-F1
#
_cell.length_a   1.000
_cell.length_b   1.000
_cell.length_c   1.000
_cell.angle_alpha   90.00
_cell.angle_beta   90.00
_cell.angle_gamma   90.00
#
_symmetry.space_group_name_H-M   'P 1'
#
loop_
_entity.id
_entity.type
_entity.pdbx_description
1 polymer ?
#
loop_
_entity_poly.entity_id
_entity_poly.type
_entity_poly.pdbx_seq_one_letter_code
_entity_poly.pdbx_strand_id
1 'polypeptide(L)'
;MHSDGSPLPNLSETAVLHTVGVIRTDQLPDLAARWLAADLVDTETVRMLAGHARHDPWSLEQLLRDVLDEAHVEPPRDPSTVRDVVAGYVAAQWQQDRDTPGAVVLLARLGASEPDLDLGPFIGLADEWAAGWGRPVPELQAAAETELERYLPGR
;
A
#
# COMPACT_ATOMS: atom_id res chain seq x y z
N MET A 1 13.78 2.18 -18.20
CA MET A 1 12.68 2.28 -17.22
C MET A 1 13.33 2.30 -15.85
N HIS A 2 13.29 3.45 -15.17
CA HIS A 2 13.81 3.54 -13.80
C HIS A 2 12.72 2.96 -12.89
N SER A 3 13.03 1.93 -12.12
CA SER A 3 12.21 1.62 -10.94
C SER A 3 12.25 2.85 -10.05
N ASP A 4 11.11 3.44 -9.73
CA ASP A 4 11.00 4.63 -8.86
C ASP A 4 11.34 4.32 -7.38
N GLY A 5 12.08 3.23 -7.15
CA GLY A 5 12.49 2.70 -5.87
C GLY A 5 11.39 2.06 -5.03
N SER A 6 10.10 2.38 -5.29
CA SER A 6 8.95 1.96 -4.48
C SER A 6 9.00 0.47 -4.11
N PRO A 7 8.47 0.03 -2.96
CA PRO A 7 8.37 -1.38 -2.65
C PRO A 7 7.66 -2.14 -3.77
N LEU A 8 8.11 -3.38 -4.02
CA LEU A 8 7.52 -4.28 -5.00
C LEU A 8 6.82 -5.42 -4.25
N PRO A 9 5.54 -5.27 -3.90
CA PRO A 9 4.77 -6.33 -3.28
C PRO A 9 4.63 -7.53 -4.22
N ASN A 10 4.52 -8.72 -3.67
CA ASN A 10 4.15 -9.92 -4.43
C ASN A 10 2.66 -9.90 -4.81
N LEU A 11 2.19 -10.93 -5.54
CA LEU A 11 0.79 -11.00 -5.98
C LEU A 11 -0.22 -11.01 -4.83
N SER A 12 0.05 -11.81 -3.79
CA SER A 12 -0.84 -11.94 -2.63
C SER A 12 -0.92 -10.62 -1.85
N GLU A 13 0.24 -10.00 -1.59
CA GLU A 13 0.34 -8.69 -0.95
C GLU A 13 -0.37 -7.61 -1.77
N THR A 14 -0.23 -7.63 -3.09
CA THR A 14 -0.85 -6.65 -3.97
C THR A 14 -2.37 -6.74 -3.95
N ALA A 15 -2.91 -7.95 -3.98
CA ALA A 15 -4.34 -8.15 -3.86
C ALA A 15 -4.89 -7.61 -2.54
N VAL A 16 -4.17 -7.82 -1.43
CA VAL A 16 -4.51 -7.25 -0.12
C VAL A 16 -4.48 -5.73 -0.17
N LEU A 17 -3.35 -5.14 -0.59
CA LEU A 17 -3.14 -3.69 -0.64
C LEU A 17 -4.12 -3.00 -1.58
N HIS A 18 -4.52 -3.65 -2.67
CA HIS A 18 -5.54 -3.16 -3.59
C HIS A 18 -6.93 -3.20 -2.97
N THR A 19 -7.27 -4.31 -2.29
CA THR A 19 -8.58 -4.48 -1.62
C THR A 19 -8.84 -3.38 -0.59
N VAL A 20 -7.81 -3.00 0.18
CA VAL A 20 -7.92 -1.94 1.20
C VAL A 20 -7.58 -0.54 0.67
N GLY A 21 -7.38 -0.39 -0.64
CA GLY A 21 -7.17 0.90 -1.30
C GLY A 21 -5.81 1.56 -1.06
N VAL A 22 -4.80 0.85 -0.54
CA VAL A 22 -3.42 1.34 -0.47
C VAL A 22 -2.79 1.39 -1.86
N ILE A 23 -3.03 0.37 -2.69
CA ILE A 23 -2.69 0.38 -4.12
C ILE A 23 -3.95 0.71 -4.91
N ARG A 24 -3.87 1.74 -5.74
CA ARG A 24 -4.98 2.15 -6.61
C ARG A 24 -4.99 1.32 -7.89
N THR A 25 -6.18 1.13 -8.46
CA THR A 25 -6.37 0.38 -9.71
C THR A 25 -5.52 0.93 -10.86
N ASP A 26 -5.34 2.25 -10.95
CA ASP A 26 -4.53 2.90 -12.00
C ASP A 26 -3.01 2.63 -11.89
N GLN A 27 -2.56 2.10 -10.75
CA GLN A 27 -1.16 1.73 -10.49
C GLN A 27 -0.85 0.27 -10.87
N LEU A 28 -1.88 -0.57 -11.10
CA LEU A 28 -1.69 -1.99 -11.39
C LEU A 28 -0.86 -2.27 -12.65
N PRO A 29 -0.99 -1.53 -13.77
CA PRO A 29 -0.15 -1.75 -14.95
C PRO A 29 1.35 -1.52 -14.68
N ASP A 30 1.68 -0.46 -13.94
CA ASP A 30 3.07 -0.17 -13.62
C ASP A 30 3.66 -1.22 -12.67
N LEU A 31 2.86 -1.71 -11.73
CA LEU A 31 3.26 -2.77 -10.82
C LEU A 31 3.49 -4.10 -11.56
N ALA A 32 2.60 -4.46 -12.48
CA ALA A 32 2.75 -5.64 -13.33
C ALA A 32 4.01 -5.55 -14.22
N ALA A 33 4.28 -4.39 -14.81
CA ALA A 33 5.51 -4.16 -15.55
C ALA A 33 6.77 -4.35 -14.67
N ARG A 34 6.69 -3.98 -13.40
CA ARG A 34 7.78 -4.19 -12.43
C ARG A 34 7.95 -5.64 -12.02
N TRP A 35 6.88 -6.42 -11.87
CA TRP A 35 6.99 -7.87 -11.65
C TRP A 35 7.69 -8.57 -12.80
N LEU A 36 7.34 -8.22 -14.05
CA LEU A 36 7.99 -8.74 -15.25
C LEU A 36 9.47 -8.35 -15.29
N ALA A 37 9.79 -7.09 -15.00
CA ALA A 37 11.17 -6.60 -15.00
C ALA A 37 12.03 -7.24 -13.89
N ALA A 38 11.41 -7.67 -12.78
CA ALA A 38 12.07 -8.31 -11.66
C ALA A 38 12.06 -9.85 -11.74
N ASP A 39 11.53 -10.44 -12.82
CA ASP A 39 11.39 -11.89 -13.01
C ASP A 39 10.64 -12.59 -11.86
N LEU A 40 9.65 -11.89 -11.26
CA LEU A 40 8.85 -12.43 -10.15
C LEU A 40 7.69 -13.29 -10.65
N VAL A 41 7.00 -12.81 -11.69
CA VAL A 41 5.87 -13.51 -12.33
C VAL A 41 5.83 -13.08 -13.79
N ASP A 42 5.87 -14.06 -14.69
CA ASP A 42 5.80 -13.83 -16.14
C ASP A 42 4.76 -14.73 -16.80
N THR A 43 3.49 -14.35 -16.67
CA THR A 43 2.36 -15.00 -17.35
C THR A 43 1.76 -14.11 -18.43
N GLU A 44 0.95 -14.69 -19.31
CA GLU A 44 0.26 -13.93 -20.35
C GLU A 44 -0.63 -12.84 -19.73
N THR A 45 -1.38 -13.17 -18.67
CA THR A 45 -2.26 -12.23 -17.98
C THR A 45 -1.47 -11.08 -17.33
N VAL A 46 -0.28 -11.35 -16.76
CA VAL A 46 0.58 -10.28 -16.21
C VAL A 46 1.08 -9.36 -17.32
N ARG A 47 1.47 -9.89 -18.49
CA ARG A 47 1.85 -9.05 -19.65
C ARG A 47 0.69 -8.22 -20.16
N MET A 48 -0.52 -8.78 -20.20
CA MET A 48 -1.73 -8.06 -20.55
C MET A 48 -2.01 -6.92 -19.56
N LEU A 49 -1.91 -7.18 -18.25
CA LEU A 49 -2.08 -6.18 -17.20
C LEU A 49 -1.05 -5.05 -17.32
N ALA A 50 0.22 -5.39 -17.54
CA ALA A 50 1.30 -4.43 -17.70
C ALA A 50 1.12 -3.51 -18.92
N GLY A 51 0.56 -4.03 -20.00
CA GLY A 51 0.27 -3.28 -21.23
C GLY A 51 -1.08 -2.56 -21.23
N HIS A 52 -1.91 -2.73 -20.20
CA HIS A 52 -3.29 -2.26 -20.22
C HIS A 52 -3.41 -0.75 -19.96
N ALA A 53 -4.48 -0.15 -20.47
CA ALA A 53 -4.78 1.26 -20.26
C ALA A 53 -5.17 1.55 -18.80
N ARG A 54 -4.47 2.49 -18.15
CA ARG A 54 -4.70 2.86 -16.73
C ARG A 54 -6.09 3.43 -16.42
N HIS A 55 -6.82 3.86 -17.45
CA HIS A 55 -8.11 4.54 -17.32
C HIS A 55 -9.33 3.62 -17.48
N ASP A 56 -9.11 2.30 -17.56
CA ASP A 56 -10.18 1.30 -17.54
C ASP A 56 -10.11 0.46 -16.24
N PRO A 57 -10.61 0.99 -15.11
CA PRO A 57 -10.49 0.33 -13.83
C PRO A 57 -11.18 -1.03 -13.77
N TRP A 58 -12.28 -1.22 -14.52
CA TRP A 58 -13.01 -2.48 -14.51
C TRP A 58 -12.21 -3.60 -15.16
N SER A 59 -11.60 -3.33 -16.33
CA SER A 59 -10.73 -4.30 -16.99
C SER A 59 -9.47 -4.60 -16.18
N LEU A 60 -8.90 -3.59 -15.51
CA LEU A 60 -7.74 -3.78 -14.63
C LEU A 60 -8.06 -4.64 -13.40
N GLU A 61 -9.21 -4.45 -12.78
CA GLU A 61 -9.68 -5.30 -11.68
C GLU A 61 -9.91 -6.75 -12.13
N GLN A 62 -10.48 -6.94 -13.33
CA GLN A 62 -10.66 -8.27 -13.88
C GLN A 62 -9.32 -8.95 -14.15
N LEU A 63 -8.38 -8.26 -14.78
CA LEU A 63 -7.04 -8.78 -15.05
C LEU A 63 -6.28 -9.12 -13.77
N LEU A 64 -6.41 -8.33 -12.70
CA LEU A 64 -5.80 -8.68 -11.41
C LEU A 64 -6.39 -10.00 -10.85
N ARG A 65 -7.70 -10.22 -10.96
CA ARG A 65 -8.33 -11.49 -10.55
C ARG A 65 -7.83 -12.66 -11.38
N ASP A 66 -7.73 -12.47 -12.70
CA ASP A 66 -7.25 -13.50 -13.62
C ASP A 66 -5.77 -13.85 -13.33
N VAL A 67 -4.93 -12.86 -13.00
CA VAL A 67 -3.54 -13.09 -12.57
C VAL A 67 -3.47 -13.94 -11.30
N LEU A 68 -4.32 -13.65 -10.31
CA LEU A 68 -4.37 -14.42 -9.06
C LEU A 68 -4.84 -15.86 -9.28
N ASP A 69 -5.85 -16.05 -10.14
CA ASP A 69 -6.38 -17.36 -10.49
C ASP A 69 -5.35 -18.20 -11.25
N GLU A 70 -4.72 -17.63 -12.28
CA GLU A 70 -3.67 -18.28 -13.08
C GLU A 70 -2.47 -18.68 -12.21
N ALA A 71 -2.08 -17.83 -11.26
CA ALA A 71 -0.99 -18.10 -10.34
C ALA A 71 -1.38 -19.00 -9.15
N HIS A 72 -2.67 -19.38 -9.03
CA HIS A 72 -3.22 -20.10 -7.88
C HIS A 72 -2.90 -19.43 -6.53
N VAL A 73 -2.96 -18.10 -6.49
CA VAL A 73 -2.67 -17.29 -5.30
C VAL A 73 -3.97 -16.86 -4.64
N GLU A 74 -4.19 -17.33 -3.42
CA GLU A 74 -5.26 -16.83 -2.57
C GLU A 74 -4.73 -15.73 -1.64
N PRO A 75 -5.29 -14.51 -1.68
CA PRO A 75 -4.89 -13.45 -0.75
C PRO A 75 -5.40 -13.76 0.67
N PRO A 76 -4.60 -13.46 1.71
CA PRO A 76 -5.05 -13.60 3.09
C PRO A 76 -6.23 -12.65 3.35
N ARG A 77 -7.13 -13.11 4.22
CA ARG A 77 -8.35 -12.36 4.60
C ARG A 77 -8.46 -12.15 6.10
N ASP A 78 -7.59 -12.77 6.89
CA ASP A 78 -7.58 -12.54 8.33
C ASP A 78 -7.05 -11.13 8.62
N PRO A 79 -7.70 -10.35 9.49
CA PRO A 79 -7.32 -8.97 9.76
C PRO A 79 -5.87 -8.78 10.22
N SER A 80 -5.30 -9.74 10.96
CA SER A 80 -3.92 -9.71 11.41
C SER A 80 -2.92 -9.74 10.25
N THR A 81 -3.07 -10.69 9.31
CA THR A 81 -2.15 -10.79 8.17
C THR A 81 -2.36 -9.62 7.21
N VAL A 82 -3.60 -9.16 7.02
CA VAL A 82 -3.86 -7.94 6.23
C VAL A 82 -3.15 -6.74 6.84
N ARG A 83 -3.23 -6.58 8.17
CA ARG A 83 -2.51 -5.54 8.91
C ARG A 83 -1.00 -5.64 8.70
N ASP A 84 -0.43 -6.83 8.80
CA ASP A 84 1.02 -7.04 8.65
C ASP A 84 1.51 -6.71 7.24
N VAL A 85 0.73 -7.08 6.20
CA VAL A 85 1.03 -6.73 4.80
C VAL A 85 1.00 -5.22 4.59
N VAL A 86 -0.05 -4.55 5.07
CA VAL A 86 -0.16 -3.09 5.00
C VAL A 86 1.00 -2.43 5.74
N ALA A 87 1.26 -2.83 6.98
CA ALA A 87 2.33 -2.26 7.79
C ALA A 87 3.69 -2.46 7.12
N GLY A 88 3.98 -3.66 6.61
CA GLY A 88 5.23 -3.93 5.88
C GLY A 88 5.39 -3.06 4.63
N TYR A 89 4.33 -2.89 3.85
CA TYR A 89 4.36 -2.06 2.64
C TYR A 89 4.55 -0.57 2.97
N VAL A 90 3.76 -0.03 3.91
CA VAL A 90 3.87 1.37 4.34
C VAL A 90 5.24 1.63 4.98
N ALA A 91 5.79 0.68 5.73
CA ALA A 91 7.13 0.78 6.29
C ALA A 91 8.20 0.89 5.21
N ALA A 92 8.15 0.00 4.21
CA ALA A 92 9.12 0.01 3.13
C ALA A 92 9.05 1.31 2.31
N GLN A 93 7.84 1.80 2.05
CA GLN A 93 7.62 3.07 1.35
C GLN A 93 8.15 4.25 2.17
N TRP A 94 7.77 4.35 3.45
CA TRP A 94 8.19 5.44 4.33
C TRP A 94 9.70 5.47 4.56
N GLN A 95 10.36 4.32 4.67
CA GLN A 95 11.82 4.28 4.80
C GLN A 95 12.54 4.78 3.53
N GLN A 96 11.89 4.68 2.38
CA GLN A 96 12.45 5.12 1.12
C GLN A 96 12.22 6.61 0.86
N ASP A 97 11.00 7.12 1.04
CA ASP A 97 10.65 8.51 0.75
C ASP A 97 10.80 9.45 1.95
N ARG A 98 10.83 8.90 3.17
CA ARG A 98 10.82 9.62 4.45
C ARG A 98 9.64 10.60 4.55
N ASP A 99 8.54 10.32 3.86
CA ASP A 99 7.31 11.11 3.88
C ASP A 99 6.42 10.71 5.08
N THR A 100 6.80 11.20 6.26
CA THR A 100 6.05 11.00 7.50
C THR A 100 4.59 11.49 7.37
N PRO A 101 4.29 12.71 6.86
CA PRO A 101 2.91 13.15 6.68
C PRO A 101 2.10 12.25 5.74
N GLY A 102 2.69 11.81 4.62
CA GLY A 102 2.04 10.90 3.68
C GLY A 102 1.67 9.56 4.30
N ALA A 103 2.61 8.95 5.05
CA ALA A 103 2.37 7.70 5.76
C ALA A 103 1.25 7.82 6.80
N VAL A 104 1.26 8.89 7.60
CA VAL A 104 0.21 9.16 8.60
C VAL A 104 -1.16 9.33 7.95
N VAL A 105 -1.26 10.12 6.88
CA VAL A 105 -2.53 10.34 6.18
C VAL A 105 -3.07 9.04 5.57
N LEU A 106 -2.19 8.21 5.00
CA LEU A 106 -2.56 6.90 4.47
C LEU A 106 -3.12 5.99 5.58
N LEU A 107 -2.39 5.84 6.69
CA LEU A 107 -2.79 5.00 7.82
C LEU A 107 -4.06 5.52 8.50
N ALA A 108 -4.24 6.85 8.59
CA ALA A 108 -5.46 7.46 9.11
C ALA A 108 -6.69 7.16 8.25
N ARG A 109 -6.55 7.30 6.92
CA ARG A 109 -7.63 6.96 5.97
C ARG A 109 -8.00 5.49 6.07
N LEU A 110 -6.99 4.64 6.14
CA LEU A 110 -7.18 3.22 6.30
C LEU A 110 -7.87 2.88 7.63
N GLY A 111 -7.48 3.52 8.74
CA GLY A 111 -8.16 3.34 10.02
C GLY A 111 -9.62 3.79 10.04
N ALA A 112 -9.98 4.74 9.17
CA ALA A 112 -11.36 5.17 9.01
C ALA A 112 -12.19 4.21 8.14
N SER A 113 -11.59 3.57 7.13
CA SER A 113 -12.29 2.61 6.26
C SER A 113 -12.26 1.16 6.79
N GLU A 114 -11.22 0.79 7.52
CA GLU A 114 -10.92 -0.55 8.02
C GLU A 114 -10.70 -0.51 9.55
N PRO A 115 -11.78 -0.42 10.35
CA PRO A 115 -11.69 -0.24 11.80
C PRO A 115 -11.00 -1.41 12.52
N ASP A 116 -11.02 -2.61 11.91
CA ASP A 116 -10.41 -3.83 12.47
C ASP A 116 -8.87 -3.79 12.47
N LEU A 117 -8.24 -2.83 11.77
CA LEU A 117 -6.78 -2.71 11.70
C LEU A 117 -6.16 -1.94 12.89
N ASP A 118 -6.99 -1.37 13.77
CA ASP A 118 -6.58 -0.65 14.99
C ASP A 118 -5.57 0.48 14.73
N LEU A 119 -5.97 1.40 13.84
CA LEU A 119 -5.16 2.53 13.36
C LEU A 119 -5.56 3.87 13.99
N GLY A 120 -6.31 3.84 15.09
CA GLY A 120 -6.84 5.02 15.79
C GLY A 120 -5.82 6.12 16.10
N PRO A 121 -4.58 5.82 16.53
CA PRO A 121 -3.56 6.85 16.77
C PRO A 121 -3.25 7.74 15.56
N PHE A 122 -3.25 7.17 14.35
CA PHE A 122 -2.95 7.90 13.12
C PHE A 122 -4.07 8.87 12.72
N ILE A 123 -5.32 8.56 13.06
CA ILE A 123 -6.47 9.45 12.82
C ILE A 123 -6.27 10.78 13.56
N GLY A 124 -5.88 10.72 14.84
CA GLY A 124 -5.61 11.93 15.63
C GLY A 124 -4.43 12.74 15.08
N LEU A 125 -3.34 12.06 14.70
CA LEU A 125 -2.18 12.72 14.11
C LEU A 125 -2.54 13.42 12.78
N ALA A 126 -3.26 12.74 11.89
CA ALA A 126 -3.67 13.30 10.60
C ALA A 126 -4.59 14.52 10.77
N ASP A 127 -5.49 14.51 11.76
CA ASP A 127 -6.37 15.64 12.04
C ASP A 127 -5.61 16.88 12.54
N GLU A 128 -4.66 16.69 13.47
CA GLU A 128 -3.76 17.77 13.92
C GLU A 128 -2.98 18.38 12.73
N TRP A 129 -2.48 17.56 11.81
CA TRP A 129 -1.80 18.03 10.59
C TRP A 129 -2.72 18.82 9.67
N ALA A 130 -3.90 18.29 9.37
CA ALA A 130 -4.80 18.85 8.37
C ALA A 130 -5.41 20.18 8.84
N ALA A 131 -5.75 20.28 10.12
CA ALA A 131 -6.43 21.45 10.68
C ALA A 131 -5.46 22.43 11.35
N GLY A 132 -4.17 22.10 11.48
CA GLY A 132 -3.12 23.01 11.94
C GLY A 132 -3.26 23.40 13.42
N TRP A 133 -3.87 22.55 14.23
CA TRP A 133 -4.02 22.73 15.67
C TRP A 133 -3.29 21.63 16.44
N GLY A 134 -3.15 21.79 17.75
CA GLY A 134 -2.46 20.84 18.62
C GLY A 134 -0.98 21.14 18.71
N ARG A 135 -0.14 20.14 18.42
CA ARG A 135 1.33 20.25 18.52
C ARG A 135 1.92 21.17 17.45
N PRO A 136 3.02 21.90 17.75
CA PRO A 136 3.84 22.53 16.73
C PRO A 136 4.35 21.48 15.71
N VAL A 137 4.52 21.88 14.44
CA VAL A 137 4.93 20.97 13.35
C VAL A 137 6.13 20.07 13.70
N PRO A 138 7.23 20.58 14.32
CA PRO A 138 8.37 19.71 14.68
C PRO A 138 8.02 18.64 15.71
N GLU A 139 7.16 18.96 16.68
CA GLU A 139 6.72 18.02 17.72
C GLU A 139 5.70 17.02 17.17
N LEU A 140 4.82 17.47 16.27
CA LEU A 140 3.88 16.60 15.58
C LEU A 140 4.61 15.58 14.68
N GLN A 141 5.63 16.04 13.95
CA GLN A 141 6.49 15.17 13.15
C GLN A 141 7.21 14.13 14.03
N ALA A 142 7.89 14.54 15.09
CA ALA A 142 8.61 13.61 15.97
C ALA A 142 7.68 12.55 16.61
N ALA A 143 6.48 12.97 17.02
CA ALA A 143 5.50 12.07 17.59
C ALA A 143 4.96 11.07 16.56
N ALA A 144 4.72 11.49 15.32
CA ALA A 144 4.31 10.55 14.28
C ALA A 144 5.40 9.59 13.86
N GLU A 145 6.65 10.04 13.78
CA GLU A 145 7.78 9.15 13.55
C GLU A 145 7.86 8.08 14.65
N THR A 146 7.64 8.48 15.91
CA THR A 146 7.58 7.54 17.05
C THR A 146 6.43 6.52 16.90
N GLU A 147 5.23 6.96 16.51
CA GLU A 147 4.09 6.04 16.31
C GLU A 147 4.29 5.14 15.07
N LEU A 148 4.87 5.68 14.00
CA LEU A 148 5.26 4.90 12.81
C LEU A 148 6.28 3.83 13.19
N GLU A 149 7.34 4.16 13.94
CA GLU A 149 8.33 3.20 14.41
C GLU A 149 7.76 2.13 15.35
N ARG A 150 6.71 2.46 16.11
CA ARG A 150 6.01 1.51 16.98
C ARG A 150 5.10 0.58 16.19
N TYR A 151 4.39 1.10 15.19
CA TYR A 151 3.38 0.37 14.45
C TYR A 151 3.98 -0.46 13.30
N LEU A 152 4.96 0.11 12.61
CA LEU A 152 5.60 -0.49 11.46
C LEU A 152 6.68 -1.47 11.95
N PRO A 153 6.71 -2.71 11.46
CA PRO A 153 7.72 -3.67 11.88
C PRO A 153 9.13 -3.10 11.62
N GLY A 154 9.91 -2.96 12.68
CA GLY A 154 11.35 -2.76 12.56
C GLY A 154 11.95 -3.98 11.89
N ARG A 155 12.59 -3.78 10.74
CA ARG A 155 13.33 -4.86 10.07
C ARG A 155 14.38 -5.47 10.98
#